data_AF-A0A167I4S5-F1
#
_entry.id   AF-A0A167I4S5-F1
#
_cell.length_a   1.000
_cell.length_b   1.000
_cell.length_c   1.000
_cell.angle_alpha   90.00
_cell.angle_beta   90.00
_cell.angle_gamma   90.00
#
_symmetry.space_group_name_H-M   'P 1'
#
loop_
_entity.id
_entity.type
_entity.pdbx_description
1 polymer ?
#
loop_
_entity_poly.entity_id
_entity_poly.type
_entity_poly.pdbx_seq_one_letter_code
_entity_poly.pdbx_strand_id
1 'polypeptide(L)'
;IDLRPILGEGVPILASFLRKNQRALKLGTLAALDILIKNYSDSLTAAMIDAVLDELPPLISESDMHVSQMAISFLTTLAKVYPSSLSKISGSILNELIGLVRSPLLQGGALSAMLEFFQALVVTGTSNLGYMDLLRMLTGPVYSQSTALTHKQSYYSIAKCVAALTRACP
;
A
#
# COMPACT_ATOMS: atom_id res chain seq x y z
N ILE A 1 -1.10 23.56 -16.38
CA ILE A 1 -1.89 22.70 -17.30
C ILE A 1 -2.98 22.09 -16.45
N ASP A 2 -4.26 22.24 -16.82
CA ASP A 2 -5.37 21.61 -16.10
C ASP A 2 -5.64 20.24 -16.72
N LEU A 3 -5.48 19.17 -15.93
CA LEU A 3 -5.69 17.79 -16.36
C LEU A 3 -7.10 17.28 -16.05
N ARG A 4 -7.93 18.03 -15.30
CA ARG A 4 -9.28 17.61 -14.89
C ARG A 4 -10.14 17.06 -16.03
N PRO A 5 -10.17 17.67 -17.24
CA PRO A 5 -11.03 17.19 -18.33
C PRO A 5 -10.70 15.77 -18.80
N ILE A 6 -9.46 15.31 -18.62
CA ILE A 6 -9.01 14.01 -19.11
C ILE A 6 -8.92 12.94 -18.01
N LEU A 7 -9.10 13.30 -16.73
CA LEU A 7 -8.91 12.36 -15.63
C LEU A 7 -9.88 11.18 -15.70
N GLY A 8 -11.15 11.45 -16.03
CA GLY A 8 -12.22 10.44 -16.05
C GLY A 8 -11.90 9.22 -16.92
N GLU A 9 -11.29 9.45 -18.08
CA GLU A 9 -10.83 8.38 -18.99
C GLU A 9 -9.37 7.97 -18.71
N GLY A 10 -8.51 8.95 -18.39
CA GLY A 10 -7.08 8.74 -18.24
C GLY A 10 -6.72 7.87 -17.05
N VAL A 11 -7.38 8.02 -15.90
CA VAL A 11 -7.06 7.23 -14.69
C VAL A 11 -7.37 5.74 -14.89
N PRO A 12 -8.56 5.34 -15.39
CA PRO A 12 -8.82 3.94 -15.74
C PRO A 12 -7.86 3.36 -16.79
N ILE A 13 -7.47 4.15 -17.80
CA ILE A 13 -6.49 3.72 -18.81
C ILE A 13 -5.14 3.46 -18.13
N LEU A 14 -4.67 4.37 -17.27
CA LEU A 14 -3.45 4.19 -16.50
C LEU A 14 -3.53 2.95 -15.61
N ALA A 15 -4.65 2.74 -14.89
CA ALA A 15 -4.84 1.53 -14.11
C ALA A 15 -4.67 0.26 -14.98
N SER A 16 -5.24 0.23 -16.18
CA SER A 16 -5.11 -0.92 -17.10
C SER A 16 -3.65 -1.24 -17.48
N PHE A 17 -2.75 -0.26 -17.46
CA PHE A 17 -1.33 -0.47 -17.74
C PHE A 17 -0.61 -1.25 -16.64
N LEU A 18 -1.12 -1.22 -15.40
CA LEU A 18 -0.57 -1.98 -14.27
C LEU A 18 -0.66 -3.50 -14.48
N ARG A 19 -1.62 -3.97 -15.29
CA ARG A 19 -1.76 -5.39 -15.67
C ARG A 19 -0.70 -5.85 -16.67
N LYS A 20 -0.09 -4.93 -17.42
CA LYS A 20 0.86 -5.29 -18.48
C LYS A 20 2.16 -5.78 -17.87
N ASN A 21 2.72 -6.87 -18.39
CA ASN A 21 4.00 -7.41 -17.94
C ASN A 21 5.20 -6.60 -18.49
N GLN A 22 5.17 -5.29 -18.28
CA GLN A 22 6.22 -4.36 -18.71
C GLN A 22 6.61 -3.48 -17.53
N ARG A 23 7.78 -3.76 -16.95
CA ARG A 23 8.26 -3.13 -15.71
C ARG A 23 8.33 -1.60 -15.79
N ALA A 24 8.93 -1.07 -16.86
CA ALA A 24 9.05 0.39 -17.04
C ALA A 24 7.68 1.08 -17.11
N LEU A 25 6.70 0.43 -17.75
CA LEU A 25 5.34 0.94 -17.84
C LEU A 25 4.68 0.95 -16.45
N LYS A 26 4.74 -0.14 -15.69
CA LYS A 26 4.22 -0.20 -14.31
C LYS A 26 4.77 0.92 -13.42
N LEU A 27 6.10 1.12 -13.45
CA LEU A 27 6.75 2.15 -12.64
C LEU A 27 6.34 3.57 -13.04
N GLY A 28 6.33 3.86 -14.35
CA GLY A 28 5.88 5.15 -14.88
C GLY A 28 4.41 5.42 -14.56
N THR A 29 3.56 4.40 -14.67
CA THR A 29 2.14 4.47 -14.32
C THR A 29 1.92 4.73 -12.84
N LEU A 30 2.57 4.00 -11.94
CA LEU A 30 2.46 4.23 -10.49
C LEU A 30 2.92 5.64 -10.10
N ALA A 31 4.04 6.11 -10.68
CA ALA A 31 4.52 7.47 -10.46
C ALA A 31 3.52 8.53 -10.97
N ALA A 32 2.95 8.33 -12.15
CA ALA A 32 1.94 9.23 -12.71
C ALA A 32 0.68 9.26 -11.83
N LEU A 33 0.15 8.11 -11.44
CA LEU A 33 -1.02 8.00 -10.58
C LEU A 33 -0.80 8.67 -9.22
N ASP A 34 0.38 8.51 -8.61
CA ASP A 34 0.74 9.17 -7.36
C ASP A 34 0.73 10.71 -7.48
N ILE A 35 1.28 11.24 -8.58
CA ILE A 35 1.25 12.69 -8.88
C ILE A 35 -0.19 13.17 -9.10
N LEU A 36 -1.00 12.43 -9.86
CA LEU A 36 -2.39 12.80 -10.13
C LEU A 36 -3.21 12.87 -8.84
N ILE A 37 -3.07 11.89 -7.95
CA ILE A 37 -3.77 11.89 -6.66
C ILE A 37 -3.34 13.06 -5.78
N LYS A 38 -2.04 13.38 -5.73
CA LYS A 38 -1.55 14.52 -4.92
C LYS A 38 -2.09 15.87 -5.37
N ASN A 39 -2.27 16.06 -6.68
CA ASN A 39 -2.54 17.39 -7.24
C ASN A 39 -4.01 17.59 -7.67
N TYR A 40 -4.78 16.52 -7.85
CA TYR A 40 -6.14 16.57 -8.38
C TYR A 40 -7.14 15.74 -7.56
N SER A 41 -6.87 15.46 -6.28
CA SER A 41 -7.75 14.65 -5.41
C SER A 41 -9.19 15.17 -5.35
N ASP A 42 -9.39 16.47 -5.50
CA ASP A 42 -10.70 17.14 -5.59
C ASP A 42 -11.54 16.73 -6.81
N SER A 43 -10.88 16.20 -7.83
CA SER A 43 -11.45 15.88 -9.14
C SER A 43 -11.48 14.37 -9.42
N LEU A 44 -11.04 13.55 -8.47
CA LEU A 44 -11.04 12.09 -8.58
C LEU A 44 -12.32 11.50 -7.99
N THR A 45 -12.96 10.63 -8.75
CA THR A 45 -14.14 9.90 -8.30
C THR A 45 -13.75 8.59 -7.61
N ALA A 46 -14.62 8.07 -6.74
CA ALA A 46 -14.41 6.77 -6.10
C ALA A 46 -14.18 5.65 -7.13
N ALA A 47 -14.94 5.63 -8.23
CA ALA A 47 -14.80 4.64 -9.30
C ALA A 47 -13.41 4.66 -9.97
N MET A 48 -12.80 5.84 -10.10
CA MET A 48 -11.45 5.96 -10.66
C MET A 48 -10.39 5.42 -9.71
N ILE A 49 -10.53 5.67 -8.40
CA ILE A 49 -9.64 5.13 -7.39
C ILE A 49 -9.80 3.62 -7.29
N ASP A 50 -11.03 3.13 -7.31
CA ASP A 50 -11.37 1.71 -7.29
C ASP A 50 -10.69 0.96 -8.44
N ALA A 51 -10.77 1.50 -9.66
CA ALA A 51 -10.12 0.93 -10.83
C ALA A 51 -8.60 0.79 -10.65
N VAL A 52 -7.95 1.66 -9.88
CA VAL A 52 -6.52 1.54 -9.56
C VAL A 52 -6.29 0.51 -8.46
N LEU A 53 -7.08 0.56 -7.39
CA LEU A 53 -6.94 -0.34 -6.24
C LEU A 53 -7.09 -1.81 -6.63
N ASP A 54 -7.99 -2.12 -7.57
CA ASP A 54 -8.21 -3.48 -8.08
C ASP A 54 -6.93 -4.08 -8.74
N GLU A 55 -5.99 -3.24 -9.19
CA GLU A 55 -4.76 -3.66 -9.87
C GLU A 55 -3.55 -3.80 -8.95
N LEU A 56 -3.63 -3.30 -7.72
CA LEU A 56 -2.48 -3.24 -6.83
C LEU A 56 -2.07 -4.58 -6.17
N PRO A 57 -2.98 -5.51 -5.80
CA PRO A 57 -2.59 -6.74 -5.13
C PRO A 57 -1.44 -7.51 -5.83
N PRO A 58 -1.48 -7.79 -7.15
CA PRO A 58 -0.38 -8.51 -7.81
C PRO A 58 0.92 -7.71 -7.92
N LEU A 59 0.90 -6.40 -7.64
CA LEU A 59 2.10 -5.55 -7.63
C LEU A 59 2.82 -5.57 -6.28
N ILE A 60 2.15 -6.00 -5.21
CA ILE A 60 2.68 -6.07 -3.84
C ILE A 60 3.23 -7.49 -3.65
N SER A 61 4.44 -7.72 -4.13
CA SER A 61 5.05 -9.06 -4.19
C SER A 61 6.57 -8.99 -4.14
N GLU A 62 7.19 -9.94 -3.44
CA GLU A 62 8.66 -10.12 -3.36
C GLU A 62 9.36 -10.35 -4.70
N SER A 63 8.61 -10.61 -5.77
CA SER A 63 9.13 -10.76 -7.14
C SER A 63 9.71 -9.46 -7.75
N ASP A 64 9.17 -8.29 -7.42
CA ASP A 64 9.74 -6.99 -7.79
C ASP A 64 9.58 -5.97 -6.64
N MET A 65 10.65 -5.81 -5.87
CA MET A 65 10.65 -4.93 -4.70
C MET A 65 10.56 -3.46 -5.03
N HIS A 66 10.97 -3.03 -6.21
CA HIS A 66 10.83 -1.63 -6.57
C HIS A 66 9.39 -1.31 -6.96
N VAL A 67 8.74 -2.19 -7.71
CA VAL A 67 7.30 -2.04 -8.04
C VAL A 67 6.45 -2.08 -6.78
N SER A 68 6.72 -3.01 -5.86
CA SER A 68 6.02 -3.08 -4.57
C SER A 68 6.21 -1.80 -3.75
N GLN A 69 7.45 -1.30 -3.66
CA GLN A 69 7.74 -0.02 -3.00
C GLN A 69 6.89 1.11 -3.58
N MET A 70 6.83 1.24 -4.91
CA MET A 70 6.05 2.29 -5.58
C MET A 70 4.55 2.14 -5.33
N ALA A 71 4.01 0.92 -5.33
CA ALA A 71 2.60 0.67 -5.00
C ALA A 71 2.29 1.04 -3.55
N ILE A 72 3.17 0.72 -2.60
CA ILE A 72 3.03 1.09 -1.18
C ILE A 72 3.10 2.61 -0.98
N SER A 73 4.02 3.28 -1.68
CA SER A 73 4.09 4.75 -1.67
C SER A 73 2.80 5.39 -2.20
N PHE A 74 2.23 4.85 -3.28
CA PHE A 74 0.93 5.29 -3.79
C PHE A 74 -0.19 5.11 -2.76
N LEU A 75 -0.27 3.94 -2.09
CA LEU A 75 -1.24 3.70 -1.03
C LEU A 75 -1.07 4.66 0.16
N THR A 76 0.18 5.02 0.48
CA THR A 76 0.50 6.00 1.53
C THR A 76 -0.02 7.38 1.17
N THR A 77 0.15 7.80 -0.09
CA THR A 77 -0.42 9.04 -0.62
C THR A 77 -1.94 9.01 -0.53
N LEU A 78 -2.56 7.91 -0.99
CA LEU A 78 -4.02 7.75 -0.94
C LEU A 78 -4.56 7.86 0.49
N ALA A 79 -3.87 7.25 1.46
CA ALA A 79 -4.25 7.36 2.87
C ALA A 79 -4.18 8.78 3.43
N LYS A 80 -3.25 9.61 2.93
CA LYS A 80 -3.08 11.00 3.37
C LYS A 80 -4.07 11.96 2.72
N VAL A 81 -4.40 11.76 1.44
CA VAL A 81 -5.15 12.77 0.67
C VAL A 81 -6.56 12.33 0.26
N TYR A 82 -6.89 11.04 0.35
CA TYR A 82 -8.21 10.51 0.04
C TYR A 82 -8.62 9.35 0.99
N PRO A 83 -8.73 9.58 2.31
CA PRO A 83 -8.94 8.53 3.31
C PRO A 83 -10.23 7.72 3.15
N SER A 84 -11.26 8.30 2.51
CA SER A 84 -12.55 7.63 2.27
C SER A 84 -12.43 6.35 1.43
N SER A 85 -11.40 6.25 0.58
CA SER A 85 -11.12 5.06 -0.23
C SER A 85 -10.55 3.87 0.56
N LEU A 86 -10.06 4.08 1.78
CA LEU A 86 -9.27 3.07 2.51
C LEU A 86 -10.10 1.88 2.99
N SER A 87 -11.43 2.01 3.05
CA SER A 87 -12.34 0.91 3.35
C SER A 87 -12.09 -0.31 2.44
N LYS A 88 -11.70 -0.10 1.17
CA LYS A 88 -11.37 -1.17 0.22
C LYS A 88 -9.99 -1.79 0.39
N ILE A 89 -9.07 -1.13 1.10
CA ILE A 89 -7.74 -1.68 1.37
C ILE A 89 -7.80 -2.87 2.33
N SER A 90 -8.83 -2.93 3.18
CA SER A 90 -9.02 -3.97 4.20
C SER A 90 -9.10 -5.41 3.68
N GLY A 91 -9.20 -5.61 2.35
CA GLY A 91 -9.23 -6.92 1.69
C GLY A 91 -7.86 -7.43 1.22
N SER A 92 -7.78 -7.77 -0.08
CA SER A 92 -6.62 -8.41 -0.71
C SER A 92 -5.33 -7.59 -0.56
N ILE A 93 -5.41 -6.27 -0.69
CA ILE A 93 -4.26 -5.37 -0.57
C ILE A 93 -3.59 -5.53 0.80
N LEU A 94 -4.36 -5.47 1.88
CA LEU A 94 -3.80 -5.61 3.22
C LEU A 94 -3.20 -7.00 3.46
N ASN A 95 -3.83 -8.06 2.93
CA ASN A 95 -3.27 -9.41 3.02
C ASN A 95 -1.91 -9.51 2.32
N GLU A 96 -1.77 -8.92 1.14
CA GLU A 96 -0.48 -8.89 0.42
C GLU A 96 0.57 -8.07 1.17
N LEU A 97 0.19 -6.93 1.78
CA LEU A 97 1.10 -6.13 2.59
C LEU A 97 1.60 -6.89 3.82
N ILE A 98 0.70 -7.54 4.58
CA ILE A 98 1.06 -8.37 5.74
C ILE A 98 1.87 -9.60 5.30
N GLY A 99 1.59 -10.16 4.12
CA GLY A 99 2.42 -11.17 3.48
C GLY A 99 3.84 -10.66 3.25
N LEU A 100 3.98 -9.50 2.62
CA LEU A 100 5.25 -8.90 2.27
C LEU A 100 6.07 -8.48 3.49
N VAL A 101 5.44 -8.06 4.60
CA VAL A 101 6.12 -7.79 5.88
C VAL A 101 6.93 -8.99 6.37
N ARG A 102 6.49 -10.22 6.05
CA ARG A 102 7.18 -11.45 6.42
C ARG A 102 8.27 -11.87 5.43
N SER A 103 8.38 -11.21 4.27
CA SER A 103 9.39 -11.53 3.27
C SER A 103 10.80 -11.26 3.83
N PRO A 104 11.75 -12.20 3.66
CA PRO A 104 13.14 -11.95 4.00
C PRO A 104 13.80 -10.90 3.09
N LEU A 105 13.17 -10.55 1.96
CA LEU A 105 13.64 -9.56 0.99
C LEU A 105 13.15 -8.13 1.31
N LEU A 106 12.23 -7.97 2.27
CA LEU A 106 11.73 -6.65 2.64
C LEU A 106 12.78 -5.85 3.43
N GLN A 107 13.51 -4.99 2.73
CA GLN A 107 14.56 -4.13 3.28
C GLN A 107 14.67 -2.80 2.50
N GLY A 108 15.52 -1.90 2.98
CA GLY A 108 15.81 -0.64 2.29
C GLY A 108 14.56 0.20 2.01
N GLY A 109 14.44 0.71 0.77
CA GLY A 109 13.35 1.59 0.37
C GLY A 109 11.96 0.96 0.49
N ALA A 110 11.80 -0.32 0.19
CA ALA A 110 10.52 -1.02 0.30
C ALA A 110 10.06 -1.12 1.76
N LEU A 111 10.98 -1.43 2.68
CA LEU A 111 10.67 -1.43 4.11
C LEU A 111 10.31 -0.02 4.58
N SER A 112 11.08 1.01 4.21
CA SER A 112 10.76 2.40 4.56
C SER A 112 9.36 2.81 4.09
N ALA A 113 9.00 2.49 2.85
CA ALA A 113 7.66 2.76 2.33
C ALA A 113 6.58 2.02 3.13
N MET A 114 6.81 0.76 3.52
CA MET A 114 5.89 -0.01 4.37
C MET A 114 5.68 0.67 5.74
N LEU A 115 6.75 1.19 6.36
CA LEU A 115 6.64 1.88 7.65
C LEU A 115 5.84 3.18 7.54
N GLU A 116 6.09 3.96 6.48
CA GLU A 116 5.35 5.20 6.20
C GLU A 116 3.87 4.92 5.92
N PHE A 117 3.58 3.83 5.21
CA PHE A 117 2.21 3.39 4.95
C PHE A 117 1.45 3.09 6.24
N PHE A 118 1.98 2.24 7.13
CA PHE A 118 1.29 1.91 8.39
C PHE A 118 1.08 3.13 9.29
N GLN A 119 2.03 4.07 9.30
CA GLN A 119 1.88 5.34 10.02
C GLN A 119 0.75 6.20 9.44
N ALA A 120 0.66 6.32 8.12
CA ALA A 120 -0.43 7.04 7.48
C ALA A 120 -1.78 6.35 7.69
N LEU A 121 -1.80 5.02 7.60
CA LEU A 121 -3.02 4.24 7.68
C LEU A 121 -3.68 4.33 9.06
N VAL A 122 -2.92 4.16 10.15
CA VAL A 122 -3.49 4.13 11.51
C VAL A 122 -4.13 5.45 11.91
N VAL A 123 -3.58 6.57 11.44
CA VAL A 123 -4.09 7.93 11.72
C VAL A 123 -5.45 8.17 11.04
N THR A 124 -5.78 7.41 9.99
CA THR A 124 -7.06 7.59 9.28
C THR A 124 -8.28 7.16 10.10
N GLY A 125 -8.10 6.35 11.14
CA GLY A 125 -9.19 5.85 11.97
C GLY A 125 -10.20 4.98 11.21
N THR A 126 -9.82 4.44 10.05
CA THR A 126 -10.70 3.62 9.22
C THR A 126 -11.14 2.36 9.99
N SER A 127 -12.44 2.07 10.01
CA SER A 127 -12.98 0.88 10.70
C SER A 127 -12.29 -0.40 10.25
N ASN A 128 -11.97 -1.29 11.19
CA ASN A 128 -11.19 -2.53 10.99
C ASN A 128 -9.71 -2.33 10.59
N LEU A 129 -9.24 -1.10 10.47
CA LEU A 129 -7.84 -0.74 10.23
C LEU A 129 -7.31 0.15 11.38
N GLY A 130 -7.90 0.03 12.56
CA GLY A 130 -7.45 0.72 13.76
C GLY A 130 -6.16 0.12 14.31
N TYR A 131 -5.56 0.80 15.28
CA TYR A 131 -4.30 0.38 15.91
C TYR A 131 -4.33 -1.08 16.37
N MET A 132 -5.35 -1.48 17.13
CA MET A 132 -5.43 -2.84 17.68
C MET A 132 -5.60 -3.92 16.60
N ASP A 133 -6.31 -3.60 15.51
CA ASP A 133 -6.51 -4.55 14.41
C ASP A 133 -5.22 -4.73 13.61
N LEU A 134 -4.55 -3.62 13.25
CA LEU A 134 -3.27 -3.65 12.56
C LEU A 134 -2.18 -4.32 13.41
N LEU A 135 -2.13 -4.04 14.71
CA LEU A 135 -1.22 -4.68 15.65
C LEU A 135 -1.44 -6.20 15.69
N ARG A 136 -2.70 -6.64 15.76
CA ARG A 136 -3.05 -8.07 15.77
C ARG A 136 -2.65 -8.74 14.46
N MET A 137 -2.88 -8.09 13.31
CA MET A 137 -2.49 -8.65 12.00
C MET A 137 -0.97 -8.76 11.83
N LEU A 138 -0.21 -7.75 12.27
CA LEU A 138 1.26 -7.76 12.18
C LEU A 138 1.90 -8.79 13.13
N THR A 139 1.36 -8.93 14.34
CA THR A 139 1.97 -9.79 15.38
C THR A 139 1.41 -11.21 15.41
N GLY A 140 0.24 -11.46 14.82
CA GLY A 140 -0.38 -12.79 14.76
C GLY A 140 0.58 -13.91 14.31
N PRO A 141 1.35 -13.73 13.23
CA PRO A 141 2.33 -14.72 12.78
C PRO A 141 3.46 -15.04 13.76
N VAL A 142 3.76 -14.14 14.71
CA VAL A 142 4.79 -14.33 15.75
C VAL A 142 4.27 -15.25 16.85
N TYR A 143 2.98 -15.13 17.18
CA TYR A 143 2.35 -15.87 18.28
C TYR A 143 1.73 -17.19 17.84
N SER A 144 1.57 -17.44 16.53
CA SER A 144 1.08 -18.72 16.02
C SER A 144 2.13 -19.82 16.21
N GLN A 145 1.90 -20.73 17.16
CA GLN A 145 2.79 -21.82 17.55
C GLN A 145 3.16 -22.78 16.40
N SER A 146 2.37 -22.80 15.32
CA SER A 146 2.54 -23.72 14.18
C SER A 146 3.49 -23.23 13.09
N THR A 147 3.94 -21.97 13.15
CA THR A 147 4.82 -21.38 12.13
C THR A 147 5.87 -20.50 12.80
N ALA A 148 6.94 -21.10 13.31
CA ALA A 148 8.13 -20.32 13.59
C ALA A 148 8.51 -19.58 12.29
N LEU A 149 8.58 -18.23 12.32
CA LEU A 149 9.03 -17.49 11.15
C LEU A 149 10.46 -17.97 10.85
N THR A 150 10.66 -18.44 9.62
CA THR A 150 11.87 -19.13 9.20
C THR A 150 13.08 -18.20 9.13
N HIS A 151 12.86 -16.88 9.01
CA HIS A 151 13.92 -15.91 8.80
C HIS A 151 13.92 -14.79 9.84
N LYS A 152 15.12 -14.44 10.35
CA LYS A 152 15.32 -13.36 11.32
C LYS A 152 14.84 -12.00 10.81
N GLN A 153 14.94 -11.76 9.50
CA GLN A 153 14.46 -10.50 8.90
C GLN A 153 12.96 -10.32 9.03
N SER A 154 12.17 -11.40 8.99
CA SER A 154 10.72 -11.31 9.14
C SER A 154 10.34 -10.74 10.52
N TYR A 155 11.02 -11.20 11.60
CA TYR A 155 10.83 -10.62 12.93
C TYR A 155 11.25 -9.15 12.98
N TYR A 156 12.36 -8.79 12.34
CA TYR A 156 12.84 -7.41 12.29
C TYR A 156 11.86 -6.47 11.58
N SER A 157 11.35 -6.89 10.42
CA SER A 157 10.36 -6.14 9.64
C SER A 157 9.04 -5.98 10.40
N ILE A 158 8.54 -7.04 11.04
CA ILE A 158 7.35 -6.97 11.90
C ILE A 158 7.58 -5.98 13.05
N ALA A 159 8.69 -6.10 13.78
CA ALA A 159 9.00 -5.23 14.90
C ALA A 159 9.07 -3.75 14.47
N LYS A 160 9.68 -3.45 13.32
CA LYS A 160 9.70 -2.10 12.76
C LYS A 160 8.31 -1.60 12.37
N CYS A 161 7.48 -2.43 11.73
CA CYS A 161 6.11 -2.06 11.37
C CYS A 161 5.25 -1.78 12.61
N VAL A 162 5.39 -2.61 13.66
CA VAL A 162 4.73 -2.37 14.95
C VAL A 162 5.22 -1.07 15.59
N ALA A 163 6.53 -0.83 15.63
CA ALA A 163 7.08 0.41 16.18
C ALA A 163 6.59 1.66 15.40
N ALA A 164 6.53 1.56 14.07
CA ALA A 164 5.97 2.60 13.20
C ALA A 164 4.50 2.86 13.51
N LEU A 165 3.69 1.81 13.65
CA LEU A 165 2.29 1.88 14.02
C LEU A 165 2.09 2.54 15.39
N THR A 166 2.81 2.08 16.42
CA THR A 166 2.72 2.62 17.78
C THR A 166 3.15 4.09 17.85
N ARG A 167 4.17 4.49 17.08
CA ARG A 167 4.63 5.89 17.03
C ARG A 167 3.58 6.85 16.47
N ALA A 168 2.76 6.40 15.52
CA ALA A 168 1.76 7.22 14.86
C ALA A 168 0.37 7.10 15.49
N CYS A 169 0.16 6.16 16.41
CA CYS A 169 -1.10 6.07 17.15
C CYS A 169 -1.25 7.33 18.03
N PRO A 170 -2.36 8.07 17.92
CA PRO A 170 -2.65 9.24 18.76
C PRO A 170 -2.86 8.89 20.23
#